data_AF-A0A2A6LN95-F1
#
_entry.id   AF-A0A2A6LN95-F1
#
_cell.length_a   1.000
_cell.length_b   1.000
_cell.length_c   1.000
_cell.angle_alpha   90.00
_cell.angle_beta   90.00
_cell.angle_gamma   90.00
#
_symmetry.space_group_name_H-M   'P 1'
#
loop_
_entity.id
_entity.type
_entity.pdbx_description
1 polymer ?
#
loop_
_entity_poly.entity_id
_entity_poly.type
_entity_poly.pdbx_seq_one_letter_code
_entity_poly.pdbx_strand_id
1 'polypeptide(L)'
;VVVSAGTERQLSPQGISMFALHYYSPWLGIIVPQRDRLAKLEVRYDPRDISRVYVRDPETRLFRPVERRDGHLTPVTLWEHEAERARRRATNQRSSIEKVAVRREIAAIVTTTKPSKRRLRDAVRSAHAAAAQKPYAVIEAQTPDLKDHPARQKKRLPVEDW
;
A
#
# COMPACT_ATOMS: atom_id res chain seq x y z
N VAL A 1 -27.87 -23.62 -21.77
CA VAL A 1 -26.85 -22.63 -21.32
C VAL A 1 -25.94 -22.38 -22.50
N VAL A 2 -25.94 -21.17 -23.07
CA VAL A 2 -25.05 -20.85 -24.20
C VAL A 2 -23.70 -20.54 -23.60
N VAL A 3 -22.88 -21.58 -23.45
CA VAL A 3 -21.53 -21.44 -22.92
C VAL A 3 -20.63 -21.00 -24.08
N SER A 4 -20.05 -19.81 -23.99
CA SER A 4 -19.14 -19.27 -25.00
C SER A 4 -17.96 -20.23 -25.31
N ALA A 5 -17.33 -20.02 -26.47
CA ALA A 5 -16.07 -20.67 -26.79
C ALA A 5 -15.03 -20.35 -25.70
N GLY A 6 -14.29 -21.36 -25.26
CA GLY A 6 -13.30 -21.22 -24.20
C GLY A 6 -12.28 -20.13 -24.53
N THR A 7 -12.04 -19.22 -23.59
CA THR A 7 -10.97 -18.22 -23.67
C THR A 7 -9.92 -18.51 -22.61
N GLU A 8 -8.66 -18.22 -22.89
CA GLU A 8 -7.59 -18.44 -21.91
C GLU A 8 -7.34 -17.19 -21.05
N ARG A 9 -7.18 -17.37 -19.74
CA ARG A 9 -6.85 -16.28 -18.81
C ARG A 9 -5.74 -16.66 -17.84
N GLN A 10 -4.90 -15.69 -17.53
CA GLN A 10 -3.87 -15.82 -16.50
C GLN A 10 -4.50 -15.75 -15.12
N LEU A 11 -4.03 -16.61 -14.20
CA LEU A 11 -4.41 -16.56 -12.80
C LEU A 11 -3.54 -15.52 -12.06
N SER A 12 -4.20 -14.55 -11.43
CA SER A 12 -3.54 -13.55 -10.57
C SER A 12 -3.80 -13.83 -9.09
N PRO A 13 -3.08 -13.19 -8.15
CA PRO A 13 -3.42 -13.25 -6.73
C PRO A 13 -4.86 -12.82 -6.41
N GLN A 14 -5.43 -11.93 -7.23
CA GLN A 14 -6.82 -11.47 -7.10
C GLN A 14 -7.84 -12.41 -7.78
N GLY A 15 -7.39 -13.51 -8.40
CA GLY A 15 -8.21 -14.44 -9.17
C GLY A 15 -8.11 -14.22 -10.69
N ILE A 16 -9.20 -14.49 -11.40
CA ILE A 16 -9.28 -14.37 -12.86
C ILE A 16 -9.78 -12.98 -13.26
N SER A 17 -9.07 -12.31 -14.17
CA SER A 17 -9.52 -11.02 -14.71
C SER A 17 -10.21 -11.20 -16.06
N MET A 18 -11.45 -10.71 -16.17
CA MET A 18 -12.25 -10.75 -17.39
C MET A 18 -13.30 -9.64 -17.37
N PHE A 19 -13.61 -9.03 -18.51
CA PHE A 19 -14.58 -7.91 -18.63
C PHE A 19 -14.27 -6.68 -17.75
N ALA A 20 -13.01 -6.49 -17.34
CA ALA A 20 -12.60 -5.54 -16.28
C ALA A 20 -13.27 -5.79 -14.92
N LEU A 21 -13.67 -7.03 -14.68
CA LEU A 21 -14.06 -7.57 -13.38
C LEU A 21 -13.00 -8.57 -12.92
N HIS A 22 -13.00 -8.83 -11.62
CA HIS A 22 -12.22 -9.90 -11.01
C HIS A 22 -13.16 -10.98 -10.53
N TYR A 23 -12.81 -12.23 -10.81
CA TYR A 23 -13.56 -13.42 -10.41
C TYR A 23 -12.73 -14.23 -9.43
N TYR A 24 -13.34 -14.65 -8.34
CA TYR A 24 -12.67 -15.45 -7.31
C TYR A 24 -13.60 -16.53 -6.73
N SER A 25 -12.99 -17.63 -6.32
CA SER A 25 -13.64 -18.70 -5.56
C SER A 25 -12.59 -19.34 -4.65
N PRO A 26 -12.95 -19.85 -3.45
CA PRO A 26 -11.98 -20.39 -2.50
C PRO A 26 -11.05 -21.47 -3.08
N TRP A 27 -11.53 -22.28 -4.03
CA TRP A 27 -10.72 -23.32 -4.67
C TRP A 27 -9.58 -22.76 -5.53
N LEU A 28 -9.73 -21.55 -6.10
CA LEU A 28 -8.62 -20.87 -6.77
C LEU A 28 -7.50 -20.54 -5.79
N GLY A 29 -7.83 -20.26 -4.54
CA GLY A 29 -6.85 -19.95 -3.49
C GLY A 29 -5.84 -21.07 -3.25
N ILE A 30 -6.21 -22.33 -3.54
CA ILE A 30 -5.32 -23.49 -3.43
C ILE A 30 -4.24 -23.46 -4.51
N ILE A 31 -4.59 -23.00 -5.73
CA ILE A 31 -3.69 -22.99 -6.89
C ILE A 31 -2.98 -21.64 -7.11
N VAL A 32 -3.47 -20.55 -6.51
CA VAL A 32 -2.85 -19.20 -6.58
C VAL A 32 -1.36 -19.17 -6.16
N PRO A 33 -0.90 -19.90 -5.12
CA PRO A 33 0.52 -19.96 -4.78
C PRO A 33 1.39 -20.52 -5.90
N GLN A 34 0.83 -21.38 -6.77
CA GLN A 34 1.52 -22.03 -7.88
C GLN A 34 1.26 -21.33 -9.23
N ARG A 35 0.56 -20.18 -9.23
CA ARG A 35 0.13 -19.47 -10.45
C ARG A 35 1.26 -19.17 -11.44
N ASP A 36 2.47 -18.89 -10.95
CA ASP A 36 3.61 -18.53 -11.82
C ASP A 36 4.14 -19.73 -12.62
N ARG A 37 3.76 -20.96 -12.22
CA ARG A 37 4.09 -22.22 -12.91
C ARG A 37 2.91 -22.79 -13.69
N LEU A 38 1.72 -22.21 -13.54
CA LEU A 38 0.52 -22.66 -14.23
C LEU A 38 0.45 -22.01 -15.62
N ALA A 39 0.05 -22.82 -16.60
CA ALA A 39 -0.39 -22.29 -17.88
C ALA A 39 -1.67 -21.44 -17.69
N LYS A 40 -2.04 -20.69 -18.73
CA LYS A 40 -3.32 -19.97 -18.73
C LYS A 40 -4.47 -20.96 -18.53
N LEU A 41 -5.43 -20.58 -17.71
CA LEU A 41 -6.61 -21.40 -17.43
C LEU A 41 -7.67 -21.15 -18.50
N GLU A 42 -8.34 -22.23 -18.93
CA GLU A 42 -9.47 -22.16 -19.84
C GLU A 42 -10.70 -21.64 -19.08
N VAL A 43 -11.33 -20.58 -19.61
CA VAL A 43 -12.45 -19.89 -19.00
C VAL A 43 -13.61 -19.83 -19.98
N ARG A 44 -14.80 -20.16 -19.50
CA ARG A 44 -16.06 -20.10 -20.23
C ARG A 44 -17.05 -19.23 -19.47
N TYR A 45 -18.02 -18.66 -20.18
CA TYR A 45 -19.02 -17.77 -19.57
C TYR A 45 -20.31 -17.78 -20.38
N ASP A 46 -21.41 -17.33 -19.77
CA ASP A 46 -22.66 -17.04 -20.48
C ASP A 46 -22.74 -15.52 -20.70
N PRO A 47 -22.79 -15.01 -21.94
CA PRO A 47 -22.97 -13.58 -22.20
C PRO A 47 -24.24 -12.98 -21.58
N ARG A 48 -25.24 -13.80 -21.24
CA ARG A 48 -26.48 -13.37 -20.57
C ARG A 48 -26.32 -13.25 -19.06
N ASP A 49 -25.28 -13.86 -18.50
CA ASP A 49 -24.97 -13.79 -17.07
C ASP A 49 -23.45 -13.86 -16.86
N ILE A 50 -22.83 -12.68 -16.77
CA ILE A 50 -21.42 -12.54 -16.44
C ILE A 50 -21.17 -12.42 -14.92
N SER A 51 -22.18 -12.67 -14.07
CA SER A 51 -21.96 -12.73 -12.61
C SER A 51 -21.07 -13.89 -12.20
N ARG A 52 -20.98 -14.91 -13.06
CA ARG A 52 -20.17 -16.12 -12.88
C ARG A 52 -19.43 -16.46 -14.16
N VAL A 53 -18.22 -16.96 -13.98
CA VAL A 53 -17.45 -17.61 -15.06
C VAL A 53 -17.12 -19.03 -14.63
N TYR A 54 -16.84 -19.88 -15.61
CA TYR A 54 -16.50 -21.27 -15.40
C TYR A 54 -15.05 -21.47 -15.78
N VAL A 55 -14.22 -21.80 -14.80
CA VAL A 55 -12.79 -21.99 -15.00
C VAL A 55 -12.49 -23.48 -14.98
N ARG A 56 -11.71 -23.95 -15.94
CA ARG A 56 -11.26 -25.33 -15.99
C ARG A 56 -10.19 -25.54 -14.92
N ASP A 57 -10.48 -26.42 -13.99
CA ASP A 57 -9.57 -26.84 -12.95
C ASP A 57 -8.39 -27.62 -13.58
N PRO A 58 -7.13 -27.23 -13.32
CA PRO A 58 -5.97 -27.91 -13.89
C PRO A 58 -5.82 -29.36 -13.39
N GLU A 59 -6.31 -29.67 -12.19
CA GLU A 59 -6.21 -30.99 -11.58
C GLU A 59 -7.37 -31.88 -12.02
N THR A 60 -8.61 -31.45 -11.78
CA THR A 60 -9.81 -32.26 -12.08
C THR A 60 -10.25 -32.20 -13.54
N ARG A 61 -9.72 -31.25 -14.32
CA ARG A 61 -10.12 -30.94 -15.71
C ARG A 61 -11.59 -30.56 -15.88
N LEU A 62 -12.34 -30.42 -14.79
CA LEU A 62 -13.74 -30.00 -14.79
C LEU A 62 -13.86 -28.48 -14.75
N PHE A 63 -14.94 -27.96 -15.33
CA PHE A 63 -15.28 -26.56 -15.22
C PHE A 63 -15.95 -26.29 -13.88
N ARG A 64 -15.39 -25.38 -13.08
CA ARG A 64 -15.92 -24.98 -11.78
C ARG A 64 -16.36 -23.52 -11.81
N PRO A 65 -17.50 -23.17 -11.20
CA PRO A 65 -17.97 -21.80 -11.16
C PRO A 65 -17.04 -20.93 -10.30
N VAL A 66 -16.87 -19.69 -10.74
CA VAL A 66 -16.10 -18.64 -10.08
C VAL A 66 -16.92 -17.36 -10.16
N GLU A 67 -17.28 -16.81 -9.01
CA GLU A 67 -18.18 -15.66 -8.91
C GLU A 67 -17.39 -14.35 -8.96
N ARG A 68 -18.09 -13.24 -9.20
CA ARG A 68 -17.48 -11.92 -9.10
C ARG A 68 -16.96 -11.66 -7.69
N ARG A 69 -15.74 -11.10 -7.63
CA ARG A 69 -15.05 -10.78 -6.38
C ARG A 69 -15.56 -9.50 -5.72
N ASP A 70 -16.25 -8.63 -6.46
CA ASP A 70 -16.75 -7.35 -5.98
C ASP A 70 -18.01 -7.45 -5.09
N GLY A 71 -18.49 -8.67 -4.82
CA GLY A 71 -19.66 -8.93 -3.97
C GLY A 71 -21.00 -8.70 -4.65
N HIS A 72 -21.03 -8.32 -5.93
CA HIS A 72 -22.27 -8.19 -6.68
C HIS A 72 -22.74 -9.56 -7.16
N LEU A 73 -23.76 -10.10 -6.49
CA LEU A 73 -24.35 -11.41 -6.81
C LEU A 73 -25.47 -11.34 -7.85
N THR A 74 -25.94 -10.14 -8.19
CA THR A 74 -27.00 -9.96 -9.19
C THR A 74 -26.51 -10.40 -10.58
N PRO A 75 -27.28 -11.24 -11.30
CA PRO A 75 -27.01 -11.52 -12.70
C PRO A 75 -26.95 -10.23 -13.50
N VAL A 76 -25.91 -10.09 -14.32
CA VAL A 76 -25.71 -8.94 -15.21
C VAL A 76 -25.34 -9.50 -16.57
N THR A 77 -25.99 -9.01 -17.61
CA THR A 77 -25.62 -9.40 -18.98
C THR A 77 -24.34 -8.69 -19.41
N LEU A 78 -23.60 -9.27 -20.35
CA LEU A 78 -22.39 -8.66 -20.89
C LEU A 78 -22.68 -7.29 -21.53
N TRP A 79 -23.80 -7.17 -22.25
CA TRP A 79 -24.16 -5.93 -22.95
C TRP A 79 -24.51 -4.79 -21.98
N GLU A 80 -25.23 -5.07 -20.88
CA GLU A 80 -25.53 -4.07 -19.84
C GLU A 80 -24.25 -3.55 -19.21
N HIS A 81 -23.33 -4.46 -18.88
CA HIS A 81 -22.03 -4.10 -18.30
C HIS A 81 -21.19 -3.26 -19.27
N GLU A 82 -21.16 -3.63 -20.54
CA GLU A 82 -20.45 -2.87 -21.59
C GLU A 82 -21.05 -1.49 -21.80
N ALA A 83 -22.38 -1.37 -21.83
CA ALA A 83 -23.09 -0.10 -21.97
C ALA A 83 -22.84 0.82 -20.76
N GLU A 84 -22.96 0.30 -19.55
CA GLU A 84 -22.67 1.06 -18.32
C GLU A 84 -21.20 1.51 -18.29
N ARG A 85 -20.27 0.65 -18.70
CA ARG A 85 -18.86 1.05 -18.85
C ARG A 85 -18.65 2.12 -19.91
N ALA A 86 -19.33 2.02 -21.06
CA ALA A 86 -19.26 3.04 -22.10
C ALA A 86 -19.76 4.39 -21.58
N ARG A 87 -20.91 4.39 -20.88
CA ARG A 87 -21.47 5.57 -20.21
C ARG A 87 -20.50 6.17 -19.20
N ARG A 88 -19.91 5.37 -18.31
CA ARG A 88 -18.90 5.83 -17.35
C ARG A 88 -17.67 6.44 -18.02
N ARG A 89 -17.21 5.88 -19.14
CA ARG A 89 -16.09 6.45 -19.90
C ARG A 89 -16.47 7.79 -20.54
N ALA A 90 -17.67 7.89 -21.09
CA ALA A 90 -18.18 9.14 -21.69
C ALA A 90 -18.36 10.24 -20.63
N THR A 91 -18.97 9.93 -19.48
CA THR A 91 -19.12 10.89 -18.36
C THR A 91 -17.77 11.34 -17.80
N ASN A 92 -16.79 10.44 -17.73
CA ASN A 92 -15.42 10.77 -17.28
C ASN A 92 -14.50 11.25 -18.41
N GLN A 93 -15.04 11.50 -19.61
CA GLN A 93 -14.25 11.95 -20.74
C GLN A 93 -13.81 13.39 -20.50
N ARG A 94 -12.57 13.54 -20.05
CA ARG A 94 -11.92 14.85 -19.90
C ARG A 94 -11.14 15.22 -21.16
N SER A 95 -11.19 16.49 -21.52
CA SER A 95 -10.33 17.05 -22.59
C SER A 95 -8.85 16.91 -22.22
N SER A 96 -7.96 16.98 -23.23
CA SER A 96 -6.51 16.98 -22.98
C SER A 96 -6.10 18.12 -22.03
N ILE A 97 -6.72 19.29 -22.20
CA ILE A 97 -6.48 20.50 -21.40
C ILE A 97 -6.85 20.25 -19.94
N GLU A 98 -8.05 19.71 -19.68
CA GLU A 98 -8.50 19.38 -18.33
C GLU A 98 -7.60 18.34 -17.66
N LYS A 99 -7.16 17.31 -18.40
CA LYS A 99 -6.23 16.30 -17.87
C LYS A 99 -4.89 16.93 -17.44
N VAL A 100 -4.37 17.88 -18.22
CA VAL A 100 -3.14 18.61 -17.89
C VAL A 100 -3.37 19.54 -16.70
N ALA A 101 -4.50 20.25 -16.65
CA ALA A 101 -4.86 21.12 -15.54
C ALA A 101 -4.90 20.35 -14.21
N VAL A 102 -5.61 19.22 -14.16
CA VAL A 102 -5.67 18.34 -12.98
C VAL A 102 -4.29 17.87 -12.55
N ARG A 103 -3.42 17.47 -13.50
CA ARG A 103 -2.05 17.05 -13.17
C ARG A 103 -1.20 18.19 -12.60
N ARG A 104 -1.36 19.41 -13.14
CA ARG A 104 -0.66 20.60 -12.64
C ARG A 104 -1.13 20.98 -11.24
N GLU A 105 -2.43 20.89 -10.99
CA GLU A 105 -3.01 21.14 -9.67
C GLU A 105 -2.47 20.13 -8.63
N ILE A 106 -2.48 18.84 -8.95
CA ILE A 106 -1.89 17.80 -8.09
C ILE A 106 -0.41 18.08 -7.85
N ALA A 107 0.35 18.44 -8.90
CA ALA A 107 1.76 18.77 -8.76
C ALA A 107 1.98 19.99 -7.86
N ALA A 108 1.16 21.04 -8.00
CA ALA A 108 1.21 22.23 -7.17
C ALA A 108 0.95 21.90 -5.70
N ILE A 109 -0.11 21.12 -5.40
CA ILE A 109 -0.41 20.66 -4.04
C ILE A 109 0.76 19.84 -3.47
N VAL A 110 1.33 18.92 -4.25
CA VAL A 110 2.49 18.13 -3.81
C VAL A 110 3.70 19.01 -3.54
N THR A 111 3.93 20.07 -4.34
CA THR A 111 5.04 21.00 -4.10
C THR A 111 4.84 21.86 -2.85
N THR A 112 3.61 22.33 -2.58
CA THR A 112 3.32 23.17 -1.41
C THR A 112 3.30 22.36 -0.10
N THR A 113 2.86 21.10 -0.16
CA THR A 113 2.78 20.22 1.02
C THR A 113 4.06 19.47 1.33
N LYS A 114 5.02 19.38 0.40
CA LYS A 114 6.32 18.73 0.67
C LYS A 114 7.12 19.53 1.70
N PRO A 115 7.39 18.99 2.91
CA PRO A 115 8.33 19.63 3.83
C PRO A 115 9.71 19.68 3.17
N SER A 116 10.40 20.81 3.31
CA SER A 116 11.74 20.96 2.71
C SER A 116 12.67 19.84 3.22
N LYS A 117 13.56 19.35 2.35
CA LYS A 117 14.57 18.33 2.72
C LYS A 117 15.38 18.76 3.95
N ARG A 118 15.57 20.07 4.14
CA ARG A 118 16.17 20.67 5.34
C ARG A 118 15.29 20.45 6.57
N ARG A 119 14.01 20.80 6.52
CA ARG A 119 13.05 20.59 7.62
C ARG A 119 12.93 19.12 8.03
N LEU A 120 12.93 18.19 7.07
CA LEU A 120 12.95 16.76 7.35
C LEU A 120 14.22 16.32 8.09
N ARG A 121 15.39 16.76 7.62
CA ARG A 121 16.67 16.46 8.30
C ARG A 121 16.74 17.08 9.69
N ASP A 122 16.27 18.30 9.83
CA ASP A 122 16.25 19.00 11.12
C ASP A 122 15.32 18.27 12.09
N ALA A 123 14.13 17.84 11.66
CA ALA A 123 13.22 17.03 12.47
C ALA A 123 13.83 15.70 12.90
N VAL A 124 14.53 14.98 12.00
CA VAL A 124 15.23 13.73 12.34
C VAL A 124 16.36 13.99 13.34
N ARG A 125 17.17 15.04 13.12
CA ARG A 125 18.25 15.41 14.07
C ARG A 125 17.68 15.78 15.43
N SER A 126 16.61 16.56 15.48
CA SER A 126 15.94 16.94 16.73
C SER A 126 15.35 15.73 17.45
N ALA A 127 14.71 14.80 16.74
CA ALA A 127 14.20 13.56 17.33
C ALA A 127 15.33 12.69 17.90
N HIS A 128 16.43 12.54 17.16
CA HIS A 128 17.60 11.78 17.61
C HIS A 128 18.28 12.45 18.81
N ALA A 129 18.40 13.78 18.82
CA ALA A 129 18.96 14.51 19.95
C ALA A 129 18.08 14.42 21.21
N ALA A 130 16.76 14.40 21.05
CA ALA A 130 15.82 14.22 22.16
C ALA A 130 15.85 12.79 22.73
N ALA A 131 16.08 11.77 21.89
CA ALA A 131 16.20 10.38 22.32
C ALA A 131 17.58 10.01 22.90
N ALA A 132 18.62 10.81 22.63
CA ALA A 132 19.97 10.55 23.13
C ALA A 132 20.08 10.86 24.64
N GLN A 133 20.55 9.88 25.42
CA GLN A 133 20.88 10.10 26.82
C GLN A 133 22.07 11.06 26.94
N LYS A 134 21.90 12.12 27.75
CA LYS A 134 22.97 13.09 28.00
C LYS A 134 24.07 12.42 28.85
N PRO A 135 25.35 12.48 28.45
CA PRO A 135 26.43 11.78 29.17
C PRO A 135 26.60 12.26 30.62
N TYR A 136 26.25 13.52 30.91
CA TYR A 136 26.29 14.04 32.29
C TYR A 136 25.18 13.48 33.19
N ALA A 137 24.04 13.05 32.63
CA ALA A 137 22.96 12.43 33.40
C ALA A 137 23.36 11.05 33.95
N VAL A 138 24.32 10.38 33.28
CA VAL A 138 24.93 9.13 33.76
C VAL A 138 25.96 9.41 34.87
N ILE A 139 26.59 10.59 34.85
CA ILE A 139 27.58 11.03 35.84
C ILE A 139 26.89 11.50 37.14
N GLU A 140 25.75 12.21 37.06
CA GLU A 140 24.99 12.63 38.25
C GLU A 140 24.41 11.46 39.05
N ALA A 141 24.11 10.32 38.41
CA ALA A 141 23.68 9.11 39.12
C ALA A 141 24.82 8.49 39.96
N GLN A 142 26.07 8.85 39.67
CA GLN A 142 27.24 8.54 40.49
C GLN A 142 27.55 9.75 41.36
N THR A 143 26.68 10.09 42.31
CA THR A 143 27.08 10.98 43.41
C THR A 143 28.32 10.36 44.05
N PRO A 144 29.50 11.01 43.99
CA PRO A 144 30.65 10.49 44.69
C PRO A 144 30.30 10.51 46.17
N ASP A 145 30.56 9.41 46.88
CA ASP A 145 30.53 9.39 48.33
C ASP A 145 31.46 10.52 48.82
N LEU A 146 30.86 11.60 49.32
CA LEU A 146 31.56 12.77 49.85
C LEU A 146 32.24 12.33 51.14
N LYS A 147 33.37 11.63 51.00
CA LYS A 147 34.26 11.38 52.13
C LYS A 147 34.69 12.75 52.66
N ASP A 148 34.48 12.96 53.96
CA ASP A 148 34.92 14.17 54.66
C ASP A 148 36.42 14.38 54.40
N HIS A 149 36.73 15.34 53.52
CA HIS A 149 38.10 15.76 53.32
C HIS A 149 38.45 16.73 54.45
N PRO A 150 39.59 16.55 55.14
CA PRO A 150 39.98 17.46 56.20
C PRO A 150 40.10 18.88 55.64
N ALA A 151 39.57 19.86 56.37
CA ALA A 151 39.52 21.25 55.94
C ALA A 151 40.93 21.77 55.57
N ARG A 152 41.14 22.03 54.28
CA ARG A 152 42.40 22.56 53.75
C ARG A 152 42.63 23.96 54.33
N GLN A 153 43.55 24.07 55.30
CA GLN A 153 43.97 25.38 55.82
C GLN A 153 44.60 26.21 54.71
N LYS A 154 43.92 27.29 54.32
CA LYS A 154 44.46 28.29 53.40
C LYS A 154 45.46 29.17 54.17
N LYS A 155 46.76 29.08 53.84
CA LYS A 155 47.75 30.05 54.32
C LYS A 155 47.36 31.43 53.76
N ARG A 156 47.05 32.38 54.63
CA ARG A 156 46.87 33.78 54.23
C ARG A 156 48.26 34.36 53.98
N LEU A 157 48.50 34.78 52.74
CA LEU A 157 49.70 35.55 52.40
C LEU A 157 49.54 36.94 53.03
N PRO A 158 50.61 37.52 53.63
CA PRO A 158 50.60 38.90 54.05
C PRO A 158 50.34 39.80 52.84
N VAL A 159 49.40 40.73 52.98
CA VAL A 159 49.24 41.82 52.01
C VAL A 159 50.04 42.98 52.59
N GLU A 160 51.17 43.33 51.97
CA GLU A 160 51.79 44.63 52.20
C GLU A 160 50.92 45.70 51.49
N ASP A 161 50.38 46.64 52.27
CA ASP A 161 49.77 47.87 51.76
C ASP A 161 50.89 48.80 51.28
N TRP A 162 50.90 49.14 49.99
CA TRP A 162 51.73 50.18 49.39
C TRP A 162 50.87 51.34 48.89
#